data_AF-A0A1F9Q6C6-F1
#
_entry.id   AF-A0A1F9Q6C6-F1
#
_cell.length_a   1.000
_cell.length_b   1.000
_cell.length_c   1.000
_cell.angle_alpha   90.00
_cell.angle_beta   90.00
_cell.angle_gamma   90.00
#
_symmetry.space_group_name_H-M   'P 1'
#
loop_
_entity.id
_entity.type
_entity.pdbx_description
1 polymer ?
#
loop_
_entity_poly.entity_id
_entity_poly.type
_entity_poly.pdbx_seq_one_letter_code
_entity_poly.pdbx_strand_id
1 'polypeptide(L)'
;MNGLILCLALLLPAPAGAYPHDAALGAKLKREFAVQLSSSAAGRELYARLEKTKKYKALRVLVRRDKGDAFAWFDPDANAVYFNSRFILKFFDAKGFSGAQVVEVLWSNKKVRAELVKYAHPIYLHELVHALQCYLYPEYRQDAGANPLEFEYEAYLTEDMYIHERMKADPALLREFIRGSYTDIYTDTVFGTYFDLSLDPEKYREKIRRHYEERLGGYLSMHEAAEKRQAGLADSKILAYAGGRVGEYAKDKKSLERLRREKAAYAAFLEDFYRSRWPAFSADALLFVGGIALEEKNYPLALDCLAVADANAAKHGLTPEALAALKTKGAVAVLEAAAFVRDEQAKMDTETLAQHLKALERACGATGRPFPEELRTLRAANYPKAMLFYSEKLSAERDPARRDYYRENLDFFSAGAASPQD
;
A
#
# COMPACT_ATOMS: atom_id res chain seq x y z
N MET A 1 -20.70 -43.05 -39.91
CA MET A 1 -21.08 -42.11 -38.84
C MET A 1 -19.82 -41.73 -38.06
N ASN A 2 -19.06 -40.74 -38.54
CA ASN A 2 -17.84 -40.23 -37.88
C ASN A 2 -17.68 -38.76 -38.28
N GLY A 3 -18.47 -37.87 -37.67
CA GLY A 3 -18.51 -36.47 -38.09
C GLY A 3 -19.14 -35.51 -37.10
N LEU A 4 -19.07 -35.81 -35.79
CA LEU A 4 -19.74 -34.98 -34.78
C LEU A 4 -18.96 -34.83 -33.46
N ILE A 5 -17.62 -34.84 -33.50
CA ILE A 5 -16.78 -34.57 -32.30
C ILE A 5 -15.94 -33.29 -32.46
N LEU A 6 -15.87 -32.66 -33.64
CA LEU A 6 -14.95 -31.52 -33.86
C LEU A 6 -15.51 -30.13 -33.50
N CYS A 7 -16.81 -29.99 -33.20
CA CYS A 7 -17.43 -28.66 -32.98
C CYS A 7 -17.58 -28.25 -31.51
N LEU A 8 -17.30 -29.12 -30.54
CA LEU A 8 -17.43 -28.80 -29.11
C LEU A 8 -16.17 -28.21 -28.46
N ALA A 9 -15.03 -28.18 -29.18
CA ALA A 9 -13.79 -27.55 -28.70
C ALA A 9 -13.75 -26.01 -28.89
N LEU A 10 -14.73 -25.43 -29.59
CA LEU A 10 -14.78 -23.99 -29.91
C LEU A 10 -15.59 -23.14 -28.90
N LEU A 11 -16.10 -23.75 -27.83
CA LEU A 11 -16.90 -23.07 -26.80
C LEU A 11 -16.20 -23.00 -25.43
N LEU A 12 -14.94 -23.42 -25.35
CA LEU A 12 -14.11 -23.16 -24.17
C LEU A 12 -13.55 -21.73 -24.26
N PRO A 13 -13.60 -20.92 -23.19
CA PRO A 13 -12.93 -19.63 -23.17
C PRO A 13 -11.46 -19.85 -23.50
N ALA A 14 -10.99 -19.23 -24.59
CA ALA A 14 -9.60 -19.34 -25.01
C ALA A 14 -8.70 -18.90 -23.84
N PRO A 15 -7.77 -19.74 -23.36
CA PRO A 15 -6.76 -19.28 -22.43
C PRO A 15 -6.06 -18.10 -23.09
N ALA A 16 -5.96 -16.96 -22.40
CA ALA A 16 -5.33 -15.76 -22.94
C ALA A 16 -4.00 -16.13 -23.62
N GLY A 17 -3.98 -16.09 -24.95
CA GLY A 17 -2.92 -16.70 -25.75
C GLY A 17 -1.55 -16.18 -25.34
N ALA A 18 -0.56 -17.07 -25.25
CA ALA A 18 0.82 -16.67 -25.02
C ALA A 18 1.24 -15.67 -26.11
N TYR A 19 1.77 -14.51 -25.70
CA TYR A 19 2.33 -13.56 -26.64
C TYR A 19 3.72 -14.02 -27.08
N PRO A 20 4.13 -13.68 -28.32
CA PRO A 20 5.52 -13.84 -28.72
C PRO A 20 6.46 -13.22 -27.68
N HIS A 21 7.56 -13.90 -27.38
CA HIS A 21 8.60 -13.47 -26.44
C HIS A 21 8.24 -13.46 -24.94
N ASP A 22 7.05 -13.90 -24.51
CA ASP A 22 6.67 -13.92 -23.08
C ASP A 22 7.73 -14.57 -22.18
N ALA A 23 8.18 -15.79 -22.50
CA ALA A 23 9.16 -16.50 -21.69
C ALA A 23 10.52 -15.76 -21.65
N ALA A 24 10.94 -15.19 -22.78
CA ALA A 24 12.20 -14.48 -22.89
C ALA A 24 12.17 -13.12 -22.16
N LEU A 25 11.07 -12.37 -22.28
CA LEU A 25 10.85 -11.13 -21.55
C LEU A 25 10.74 -11.41 -20.05
N GLY A 26 9.91 -12.38 -19.65
CA GLY A 26 9.72 -12.74 -18.25
C GLY A 26 11.02 -13.14 -17.57
N ALA A 27 11.89 -13.88 -18.25
CA ALA A 27 13.23 -14.21 -17.73
C ALA A 27 14.14 -12.98 -17.60
N LYS A 28 14.05 -12.00 -18.51
CA LYS A 28 14.78 -10.73 -18.40
C LYS A 28 14.27 -9.92 -17.20
N LEU A 29 12.96 -9.70 -17.11
CA LEU A 29 12.33 -8.95 -16.02
C LEU A 29 12.63 -9.57 -14.66
N LYS A 30 12.47 -10.89 -14.50
CA LYS A 30 12.76 -11.58 -13.23
C LYS A 30 14.21 -11.34 -12.77
N ARG A 31 15.19 -11.39 -13.68
CA ARG A 31 16.60 -11.10 -13.36
C ARG A 31 16.83 -9.63 -13.03
N GLU A 32 16.30 -8.72 -13.84
CA GLU A 32 16.51 -7.28 -13.67
C GLU A 32 15.85 -6.76 -12.39
N PHE A 33 14.64 -7.24 -12.05
CA PHE A 33 14.02 -6.97 -10.76
C PHE A 33 14.80 -7.57 -9.60
N ALA A 34 15.32 -8.80 -9.75
CA ALA A 34 16.12 -9.42 -8.68
C ALA A 34 17.35 -8.60 -8.31
N VAL A 35 18.00 -7.97 -9.29
CA VAL A 35 19.11 -7.03 -9.05
C VAL A 35 18.65 -5.82 -8.24
N GLN A 36 17.53 -5.20 -8.61
CA GLN A 36 17.00 -4.04 -7.88
C GLN A 36 16.61 -4.40 -6.45
N LEU A 37 15.80 -5.45 -6.28
CA LEU A 37 15.29 -5.85 -4.98
C LEU A 37 16.40 -6.31 -4.02
N SER A 38 17.41 -7.01 -4.52
CA SER A 38 18.52 -7.49 -3.67
C SER A 38 19.46 -6.39 -3.17
N SER A 39 19.30 -5.14 -3.64
CA SER A 39 20.05 -4.00 -3.11
C SER A 39 19.66 -3.66 -1.66
N SER A 40 18.45 -4.03 -1.23
CA SER A 40 17.90 -3.75 0.09
C SER A 40 17.92 -4.99 1.00
N ALA A 41 17.89 -4.81 2.31
CA ALA A 41 17.80 -5.92 3.27
C ALA A 41 16.44 -6.61 3.19
N ALA A 42 15.34 -5.84 3.15
CA ALA A 42 13.99 -6.37 2.96
C ALA A 42 13.87 -7.24 1.70
N GLY A 43 14.40 -6.77 0.56
CA GLY A 43 14.36 -7.54 -0.68
C GLY A 43 15.20 -8.81 -0.67
N ARG A 44 16.39 -8.78 -0.04
CA ARG A 44 17.21 -10.00 0.18
C ARG A 44 16.50 -11.01 1.05
N GLU A 45 15.83 -10.55 2.12
CA GLU A 45 15.08 -11.43 3.02
C GLU A 45 13.91 -12.11 2.27
N LEU A 46 13.15 -11.35 1.49
CA LEU A 46 12.05 -11.91 0.68
C LEU A 46 12.55 -13.00 -0.26
N TYR A 47 13.66 -12.77 -0.97
CA TYR A 47 14.24 -13.81 -1.84
C TYR A 47 14.70 -15.03 -1.07
N ALA A 48 15.35 -14.85 0.09
CA ALA A 48 15.76 -15.97 0.93
C ALA A 48 14.56 -16.82 1.40
N ARG A 49 13.39 -16.21 1.61
CA ARG A 49 12.14 -16.94 1.90
C ARG A 49 11.57 -17.63 0.65
N LEU A 50 11.52 -16.94 -0.49
CA LEU A 50 11.03 -17.47 -1.77
C LEU A 50 11.85 -18.67 -2.26
N GLU A 51 13.18 -18.62 -2.15
CA GLU A 51 14.08 -19.68 -2.62
C GLU A 51 13.89 -21.01 -1.87
N LYS A 52 13.39 -20.97 -0.62
CA LYS A 52 13.01 -22.16 0.14
C LYS A 52 11.78 -22.86 -0.44
N THR A 53 11.00 -22.17 -1.28
CA THR A 53 9.82 -22.72 -1.94
C THR A 53 10.17 -23.25 -3.33
N LYS A 54 9.81 -24.51 -3.61
CA LYS A 54 10.08 -25.12 -4.94
C LYS A 54 9.32 -24.41 -6.07
N LYS A 55 8.15 -23.82 -5.79
CA LYS A 55 7.27 -23.14 -6.75
C LYS A 55 7.86 -21.85 -7.33
N TYR A 56 8.68 -21.14 -6.56
CA TYR A 56 9.29 -19.87 -6.99
C TYR A 56 10.15 -20.02 -8.26
N LYS A 57 10.83 -21.17 -8.44
CA LYS A 57 11.63 -21.45 -9.66
C LYS A 57 10.78 -21.38 -10.92
N ALA A 58 9.54 -21.85 -10.86
CA ALA A 58 8.59 -21.86 -11.97
C ALA A 58 7.76 -20.57 -12.09
N LEU A 59 7.90 -19.61 -11.16
CA LEU A 59 7.17 -18.34 -11.23
C LEU A 59 7.51 -17.60 -12.52
N ARG A 60 6.45 -17.23 -13.26
CA ARG A 60 6.52 -16.44 -14.49
C ARG A 60 6.29 -14.95 -14.23
N VAL A 61 6.81 -14.12 -15.13
CA VAL A 61 6.51 -12.68 -15.17
C VAL A 61 5.97 -12.36 -16.54
N LEU A 62 4.76 -11.85 -16.63
CA LEU A 62 4.01 -11.68 -17.88
C LEU A 62 3.49 -10.25 -17.99
N VAL A 63 3.28 -9.77 -19.22
CA VAL A 63 2.64 -8.47 -19.47
C VAL A 63 1.34 -8.71 -20.23
N ARG A 64 0.23 -8.22 -19.70
CA ARG A 64 -1.10 -8.42 -20.28
C ARG A 64 -1.91 -7.15 -20.20
N ARG A 65 -2.84 -6.99 -21.14
CA ARG A 65 -3.81 -5.91 -21.09
C ARG A 65 -4.95 -6.35 -20.19
N ASP A 66 -5.22 -5.59 -19.12
CA ASP A 66 -6.34 -5.87 -18.22
C ASP A 66 -7.22 -4.62 -18.02
N LYS A 67 -8.52 -4.83 -17.78
CA LYS A 67 -9.47 -3.72 -17.60
C LYS A 67 -9.51 -3.16 -16.17
N GLY A 68 -9.05 -3.94 -15.20
CA GLY A 68 -8.98 -3.55 -13.80
C GLY A 68 -7.96 -2.46 -13.54
N ASP A 69 -8.01 -1.97 -12.30
CA ASP A 69 -7.26 -0.80 -11.83
C ASP A 69 -5.93 -1.17 -11.14
N ALA A 70 -5.56 -2.45 -11.16
CA ALA A 70 -4.29 -2.93 -10.64
C ALA A 70 -3.17 -2.78 -11.68
N PHE A 71 -2.03 -2.24 -11.25
CA PHE A 71 -0.83 -2.18 -12.09
C PHE A 71 -0.22 -3.56 -12.30
N ALA A 72 -0.11 -4.34 -11.23
CA ALA A 72 0.33 -5.72 -11.28
C ALA A 72 -0.58 -6.57 -10.40
N TRP A 73 -0.54 -7.88 -10.62
CA TRP A 73 -1.19 -8.83 -9.72
C TRP A 73 -0.51 -10.19 -9.82
N PHE A 74 -0.51 -10.93 -8.72
CA PHE A 74 -0.13 -12.33 -8.68
C PHE A 74 -1.34 -13.25 -8.90
N ASP A 75 -1.23 -14.10 -9.91
CA ASP A 75 -2.15 -15.19 -10.18
C ASP A 75 -1.55 -16.52 -9.69
N PRO A 76 -2.15 -17.14 -8.65
CA PRO A 76 -1.67 -18.40 -8.08
C PRO A 76 -1.85 -19.60 -9.01
N ASP A 77 -2.90 -19.62 -9.83
CA ASP A 77 -3.22 -20.74 -10.72
C ASP A 77 -2.25 -20.77 -11.89
N ALA A 78 -1.98 -19.59 -12.46
CA ALA A 78 -0.97 -19.43 -13.50
C ALA A 78 0.47 -19.44 -12.94
N ASN A 79 0.64 -19.32 -11.61
CA ASN A 79 1.90 -19.07 -10.94
C ASN A 79 2.69 -17.95 -11.64
N ALA A 80 2.06 -16.79 -11.79
CA ALA A 80 2.57 -15.69 -12.60
C ALA A 80 2.28 -14.34 -11.95
N VAL A 81 3.28 -13.46 -11.97
CA VAL A 81 3.07 -12.03 -11.75
C VAL A 81 2.78 -11.39 -13.09
N TYR A 82 1.62 -10.74 -13.21
CA TYR A 82 1.23 -10.00 -14.40
C TYR A 82 1.44 -8.50 -14.19
N PHE A 83 1.95 -7.82 -15.22
CA PHE A 83 1.94 -6.37 -15.31
C PHE A 83 0.92 -5.91 -16.34
N ASN A 84 0.10 -4.93 -15.97
CA ASN A 84 -0.95 -4.38 -16.79
C ASN A 84 -0.38 -3.41 -17.83
N SER A 85 -0.45 -3.81 -19.11
CA SER A 85 0.11 -3.05 -20.21
C SER A 85 -0.54 -1.67 -20.38
N ARG A 86 -1.77 -1.44 -19.90
CA ARG A 86 -2.41 -0.10 -19.94
C ARG A 86 -1.67 0.91 -19.09
N PHE A 87 -1.26 0.50 -17.90
CA PHE A 87 -0.50 1.34 -16.98
C PHE A 87 0.92 1.56 -17.50
N ILE A 88 1.56 0.52 -18.05
CA ILE A 88 2.86 0.67 -18.74
C ILE A 88 2.76 1.69 -19.87
N LEU A 89 1.68 1.66 -20.66
CA LEU A 89 1.48 2.65 -21.71
C LEU A 89 1.25 4.06 -21.16
N LYS A 90 0.50 4.20 -20.06
CA LYS A 90 0.33 5.48 -19.35
C LYS A 90 1.65 6.01 -18.80
N PHE A 91 2.53 5.13 -18.30
CA PHE A 91 3.87 5.49 -17.82
C PHE A 91 4.69 6.22 -18.87
N PHE A 92 4.73 5.64 -20.07
CA PHE A 92 5.54 6.13 -21.18
C PHE A 92 4.80 7.14 -22.06
N ASP A 93 3.62 7.61 -21.64
CA ASP A 93 2.68 8.43 -22.44
C ASP A 93 2.49 7.89 -23.87
N ALA A 94 2.41 6.56 -24.00
CA ALA A 94 2.32 5.85 -25.27
C ALA A 94 0.87 5.45 -25.56
N LYS A 95 0.43 5.58 -26.82
CA LYS A 95 -0.93 5.25 -27.28
C LYS A 95 -0.88 4.32 -28.49
N GLY A 96 -1.94 3.56 -28.71
CA GLY A 96 -2.12 2.73 -29.92
C GLY A 96 -1.42 1.37 -29.92
N PHE A 97 -0.70 0.99 -28.85
CA PHE A 97 -0.05 -0.31 -28.75
C PHE A 97 -1.00 -1.38 -28.18
N SER A 98 -0.97 -2.57 -28.78
CA SER A 98 -1.56 -3.80 -28.23
C SER A 98 -0.65 -4.41 -27.15
N GLY A 99 -1.20 -5.32 -26.32
CA GLY A 99 -0.42 -6.01 -25.30
C GLY A 99 0.78 -6.79 -25.87
N ALA A 100 0.61 -7.43 -27.03
CA ALA A 100 1.68 -8.15 -27.71
C ALA A 100 2.81 -7.21 -28.18
N GLN A 101 2.46 -6.04 -28.73
CA GLN A 101 3.45 -5.04 -29.13
C GLN A 101 4.19 -4.45 -27.91
N VAL A 102 3.51 -4.28 -26.77
CA VAL A 102 4.19 -3.89 -25.52
C VAL A 102 5.21 -4.94 -25.10
N VAL A 103 4.87 -6.23 -25.17
CA VAL A 103 5.83 -7.33 -24.90
C VAL A 103 7.02 -7.27 -25.84
N GLU A 104 6.79 -7.08 -27.14
CA GLU A 104 7.84 -6.99 -28.15
C GLU A 104 8.80 -5.82 -27.89
N VAL A 105 8.26 -4.62 -27.59
CA VAL A 105 9.04 -3.44 -27.26
C VAL A 105 9.87 -3.65 -25.99
N LEU A 106 9.26 -4.13 -24.90
CA LEU A 106 9.98 -4.38 -23.66
C LEU A 106 11.04 -5.48 -23.82
N TRP A 107 10.79 -6.49 -24.64
CA TRP A 107 11.75 -7.55 -24.90
C TRP A 107 12.96 -7.06 -25.69
N SER A 108 12.73 -6.30 -26.77
CA SER A 108 13.76 -5.85 -27.71
C SER A 108 14.52 -4.61 -27.22
N ASN A 109 13.87 -3.69 -26.51
CA ASN A 109 14.44 -2.43 -26.08
C ASN A 109 14.87 -2.44 -24.61
N LYS A 110 16.18 -2.56 -24.36
CA LYS A 110 16.76 -2.55 -23.01
C LYS A 110 16.50 -1.24 -22.25
N LYS A 111 16.50 -0.08 -22.92
CA LYS A 111 16.34 1.21 -22.24
C LYS A 111 14.93 1.36 -21.68
N VAL A 112 13.91 1.08 -22.49
CA VAL A 112 12.50 1.13 -22.06
C VAL A 112 12.25 0.13 -20.93
N ARG A 113 12.77 -1.10 -21.06
CA ARG A 113 12.63 -2.11 -20.00
C ARG A 113 13.32 -1.72 -18.69
N ALA A 114 14.54 -1.17 -18.77
CA ALA A 114 15.26 -0.72 -17.58
C ALA A 114 14.53 0.43 -16.87
N GLU A 115 13.94 1.35 -17.63
CA GLU A 115 13.13 2.44 -17.08
C GLU A 115 11.87 1.91 -16.37
N LEU A 116 11.18 0.93 -16.97
CA LEU A 116 10.06 0.26 -16.30
C LEU A 116 10.51 -0.42 -15.00
N VAL A 117 11.60 -1.18 -15.04
CA VAL A 117 12.14 -1.89 -13.86
C VAL A 117 12.53 -0.92 -12.74
N LYS A 118 13.04 0.27 -13.09
CA LYS A 118 13.44 1.32 -12.12
C LYS A 118 12.28 1.76 -11.23
N TYR A 119 11.05 1.81 -11.72
CA TYR A 119 9.89 2.30 -10.95
C TYR A 119 8.90 1.20 -10.55
N ALA A 120 8.82 0.10 -11.31
CA ALA A 120 7.89 -0.99 -11.04
C ALA A 120 8.35 -1.97 -9.96
N HIS A 121 9.59 -1.85 -9.47
CA HIS A 121 10.15 -2.84 -8.55
C HIS A 121 9.44 -2.96 -7.19
N PRO A 122 8.92 -1.88 -6.53
CA PRO A 122 8.22 -2.04 -5.25
C PRO A 122 6.95 -2.88 -5.44
N ILE A 123 6.17 -2.56 -6.48
CA ILE A 123 4.94 -3.29 -6.82
C ILE A 123 5.27 -4.75 -7.20
N TYR A 124 6.37 -5.00 -7.92
CA TYR A 124 6.80 -6.38 -8.17
C TYR A 124 7.11 -7.14 -6.87
N LEU A 125 7.74 -6.46 -5.89
CA LEU A 125 8.02 -7.02 -4.58
C LEU A 125 6.73 -7.32 -3.81
N HIS A 126 5.73 -6.43 -3.85
CA HIS A 126 4.39 -6.66 -3.28
C HIS A 126 3.77 -7.96 -3.82
N GLU A 127 3.77 -8.13 -5.15
CA GLU A 127 3.24 -9.35 -5.77
C GLU A 127 4.08 -10.61 -5.46
N LEU A 128 5.38 -10.46 -5.25
CA LEU A 128 6.24 -11.56 -4.80
C LEU A 128 5.91 -11.99 -3.36
N VAL A 129 5.47 -11.08 -2.50
CA VAL A 129 4.96 -11.42 -1.15
C VAL A 129 3.69 -12.24 -1.29
N HIS A 130 2.75 -11.85 -2.15
CA HIS A 130 1.55 -12.66 -2.43
C HIS A 130 1.89 -14.04 -2.99
N ALA A 131 2.90 -14.14 -3.87
CA ALA A 131 3.39 -15.43 -4.34
C ALA A 131 3.90 -16.29 -3.18
N LEU A 132 4.72 -15.72 -2.30
CA LEU A 132 5.24 -16.41 -1.11
C LEU A 132 4.12 -16.89 -0.19
N GLN A 133 3.15 -16.03 0.12
CA GLN A 133 2.00 -16.35 0.97
C GLN A 133 1.19 -17.51 0.38
N CYS A 134 0.92 -17.49 -0.94
CA CYS A 134 0.25 -18.59 -1.63
C CYS A 134 1.05 -19.90 -1.63
N TYR A 135 2.38 -19.84 -1.51
CA TYR A 135 3.20 -21.04 -1.39
C TYR A 135 3.22 -21.61 0.03
N LEU A 136 3.14 -20.75 1.04
CA LEU A 136 3.17 -21.13 2.46
C LEU A 136 1.78 -21.55 2.99
N TYR A 137 0.71 -20.92 2.48
CA TYR A 137 -0.66 -21.07 2.98
C TYR A 137 -1.66 -21.36 1.83
N PRO A 138 -1.52 -22.50 1.14
CA PRO A 138 -2.30 -22.79 -0.07
C PRO A 138 -3.81 -22.99 0.16
N GLU A 139 -4.24 -23.47 1.33
CA GLU A 139 -5.66 -23.80 1.57
C GLU A 139 -6.51 -22.52 1.67
N TYR A 140 -5.90 -21.40 2.07
CA TYR A 140 -6.55 -20.09 2.11
C TYR A 140 -6.97 -19.55 0.74
N ARG A 141 -6.31 -19.95 -0.35
CA ARG A 141 -6.72 -19.54 -1.70
C ARG A 141 -7.70 -20.54 -2.32
N GLN A 142 -7.51 -21.83 -2.04
CA GLN A 142 -8.28 -22.92 -2.64
C GLN A 142 -9.67 -23.10 -2.02
N ASP A 143 -9.78 -22.98 -0.69
CA ASP A 143 -10.99 -23.35 0.03
C ASP A 143 -11.76 -22.15 0.61
N ALA A 144 -11.12 -21.00 0.80
CA ALA A 144 -11.77 -19.80 1.36
C ALA A 144 -12.52 -18.95 0.33
N GLY A 145 -12.21 -19.11 -0.98
CA GLY A 145 -12.91 -18.44 -2.07
C GLY A 145 -12.71 -16.92 -2.18
N ALA A 146 -11.71 -16.34 -1.49
CA ALA A 146 -11.40 -14.90 -1.51
C ALA A 146 -9.92 -14.65 -1.18
N ASN A 147 -9.42 -13.44 -1.46
CA ASN A 147 -8.10 -13.01 -1.02
C ASN A 147 -8.14 -12.62 0.46
N PRO A 148 -7.27 -13.17 1.33
CA PRO A 148 -7.21 -12.78 2.73
C PRO A 148 -6.78 -11.33 2.86
N LEU A 149 -7.54 -10.50 3.58
CA LEU A 149 -7.14 -9.11 3.84
C LEU A 149 -5.78 -9.06 4.57
N GLU A 150 -5.54 -10.01 5.47
CA GLU A 150 -4.31 -10.10 6.23
C GLU A 150 -3.06 -10.35 5.36
N PHE A 151 -3.22 -10.79 4.11
CA PHE A 151 -2.11 -10.91 3.17
C PHE A 151 -1.61 -9.54 2.70
N GLU A 152 -2.50 -8.57 2.56
CA GLU A 152 -2.14 -7.19 2.21
C GLU A 152 -1.27 -6.55 3.29
N TYR A 153 -1.52 -6.85 4.57
CA TYR A 153 -0.73 -6.29 5.68
C TYR A 153 0.76 -6.63 5.61
N GLU A 154 1.12 -7.89 5.34
CA GLU A 154 2.53 -8.27 5.13
C GLU A 154 3.08 -7.67 3.84
N ALA A 155 2.28 -7.65 2.76
CA ALA A 155 2.72 -7.16 1.46
C ALA A 155 3.08 -5.67 1.52
N TYR A 156 2.18 -4.82 2.05
CA TYR A 156 2.45 -3.39 2.22
C TYR A 156 3.57 -3.11 3.21
N LEU A 157 3.63 -3.80 4.36
CA LEU A 157 4.72 -3.56 5.31
C LEU A 157 6.08 -3.94 4.71
N THR A 158 6.15 -5.04 3.95
CA THR A 158 7.39 -5.43 3.26
C THR A 158 7.75 -4.42 2.17
N GLU A 159 6.76 -3.93 1.42
CA GLU A 159 6.94 -2.88 0.40
C GLU A 159 7.43 -1.57 1.03
N ASP A 160 6.79 -1.08 2.09
CA ASP A 160 7.14 0.16 2.77
C ASP A 160 8.54 0.07 3.40
N MET A 161 8.92 -1.07 4.01
CA MET A 161 10.28 -1.31 4.50
C MET A 161 11.31 -1.24 3.36
N TYR A 162 10.99 -1.87 2.23
CA TYR A 162 11.86 -1.85 1.06
C TYR A 162 12.01 -0.43 0.47
N ILE A 163 10.91 0.33 0.36
CA ILE A 163 10.91 1.72 -0.09
C ILE A 163 11.75 2.57 0.85
N HIS A 164 11.58 2.42 2.15
CA HIS A 164 12.35 3.16 3.16
C HIS A 164 13.86 2.96 3.01
N GLU A 165 14.30 1.71 2.92
CA GLU A 165 15.72 1.37 2.73
C GLU A 165 16.27 1.98 1.43
N ARG A 166 15.47 1.97 0.35
CA ARG A 166 15.83 2.58 -0.94
C ARG A 166 15.94 4.10 -0.84
N MET A 167 14.98 4.76 -0.18
CA MET A 167 14.99 6.21 -0.02
C MET A 167 16.12 6.67 0.91
N LYS A 168 16.49 5.88 1.93
CA LYS A 168 17.69 6.17 2.73
C LYS A 168 18.98 6.05 1.93
N ALA A 169 19.05 5.09 1.01
CA ALA A 169 20.20 4.93 0.12
C ALA A 169 20.29 6.04 -0.96
N ASP A 170 19.14 6.56 -1.41
CA ASP A 170 19.06 7.65 -2.38
C ASP A 170 17.95 8.66 -2.00
N PRO A 171 18.26 9.62 -1.09
CA PRO A 171 17.27 10.58 -0.60
C PRO A 171 16.79 11.60 -1.65
N ALA A 172 17.47 11.71 -2.80
CA ALA A 172 17.15 12.70 -3.82
C ALA A 172 15.73 12.48 -4.40
N LEU A 173 15.36 11.21 -4.64
CA LEU A 173 14.03 10.86 -5.16
C LEU A 173 12.91 11.31 -4.22
N LEU A 174 13.11 11.12 -2.91
CA LEU A 174 12.14 11.55 -1.90
C LEU A 174 12.03 13.08 -1.85
N ARG A 175 13.17 13.81 -1.93
CA ARG A 175 13.16 15.27 -2.02
C ARG A 175 12.42 15.77 -3.26
N GLU A 176 12.69 15.17 -4.42
CA GLU A 176 12.04 15.55 -5.68
C GLU A 176 10.53 15.36 -5.62
N PHE A 177 10.07 14.28 -5.00
CA PHE A 177 8.64 14.03 -4.76
C PHE A 177 8.05 15.06 -3.79
N ILE A 178 8.67 15.28 -2.63
CA ILE A 178 8.18 16.23 -1.60
C ILE A 178 8.09 17.66 -2.15
N ARG A 179 8.98 18.05 -3.05
CA ARG A 179 8.95 19.34 -3.76
C ARG A 179 7.86 19.42 -4.84
N GLY A 180 7.22 18.31 -5.20
CA GLY A 180 6.31 18.22 -6.35
C GLY A 180 7.01 18.36 -7.70
N SER A 181 8.34 18.18 -7.75
CA SER A 181 9.14 18.33 -8.98
C SER A 181 9.13 17.09 -9.87
N TYR A 182 8.82 15.92 -9.28
CA TYR A 182 8.67 14.66 -10.00
C TYR A 182 7.50 13.88 -9.40
N THR A 183 6.48 13.63 -10.20
CA THR A 183 5.34 12.78 -9.82
C THR A 183 4.80 12.10 -11.07
N ASP A 184 4.99 10.81 -11.15
CA ASP A 184 4.34 9.94 -12.13
C ASP A 184 3.34 9.01 -11.42
N ILE A 185 2.55 8.28 -12.21
CA ILE A 185 1.56 7.34 -11.68
C ILE A 185 2.15 6.27 -10.75
N TYR A 186 3.43 5.93 -10.91
CA TYR A 186 4.10 4.92 -10.08
C TYR A 186 4.53 5.49 -8.76
N THR A 187 5.22 6.63 -8.77
CA THR A 187 5.61 7.31 -7.55
C THR A 187 4.41 7.68 -6.69
N ASP A 188 3.29 8.09 -7.30
CA ASP A 188 2.02 8.35 -6.60
C ASP A 188 1.49 7.08 -5.90
N THR A 189 1.55 5.93 -6.59
CA THR A 189 1.12 4.63 -6.03
C THR A 189 2.07 4.15 -4.93
N VAL A 190 3.38 4.15 -5.20
CA VAL A 190 4.44 3.63 -4.32
C VAL A 190 4.55 4.45 -3.04
N PHE A 191 4.42 5.77 -3.12
CA PHE A 191 4.48 6.61 -1.93
C PHE A 191 3.16 6.75 -1.19
N GLY A 192 2.04 6.34 -1.82
CA GLY A 192 0.71 6.45 -1.25
C GLY A 192 0.42 5.59 -0.02
N THR A 193 1.28 4.62 0.33
CA THR A 193 1.25 3.92 1.63
C THR A 193 2.39 4.34 2.54
N TYR A 194 3.56 4.60 1.95
CA TYR A 194 4.76 5.02 2.67
C TYR A 194 4.58 6.36 3.42
N PHE A 195 3.80 7.30 2.89
CA PHE A 195 3.49 8.56 3.60
C PHE A 195 2.38 8.43 4.64
N ASP A 196 1.68 7.30 4.69
CA ASP A 196 0.63 7.01 5.68
C ASP A 196 1.14 6.11 6.81
N LEU A 197 2.45 5.90 6.88
CA LEU A 197 3.07 5.25 8.01
C LEU A 197 2.69 6.00 9.30
N SER A 198 2.45 5.22 10.35
CA SER A 198 2.07 5.70 11.66
C SER A 198 2.82 4.89 12.70
N LEU A 199 3.07 5.46 13.89
CA LEU A 199 3.52 4.61 14.99
C LEU A 199 2.43 3.64 15.46
N ASP A 200 1.15 3.95 15.18
CA ASP A 200 0.02 3.09 15.51
C ASP A 200 -0.24 2.06 14.39
N PRO A 201 0.07 0.77 14.59
CA PRO A 201 -0.11 -0.26 13.56
C PRO A 201 -1.59 -0.52 13.23
N GLU A 202 -2.52 -0.25 14.15
CA GLU A 202 -3.94 -0.49 13.91
C GLU A 202 -4.51 0.56 12.96
N LYS A 203 -4.08 1.83 13.07
CA LYS A 203 -4.43 2.87 12.08
C LYS A 203 -3.95 2.52 10.68
N TYR A 204 -2.74 1.97 10.58
CA TYR A 204 -2.18 1.54 9.31
C TYR A 204 -2.99 0.38 8.69
N ARG A 205 -3.30 -0.65 9.48
CA ARG A 205 -4.13 -1.78 9.03
C ARG A 205 -5.55 -1.36 8.65
N GLU A 206 -6.14 -0.43 9.40
CA GLU A 206 -7.48 0.08 9.13
C GLU A 206 -7.56 0.80 7.78
N LYS A 207 -6.52 1.56 7.41
CA LYS A 207 -6.46 2.19 6.08
C LYS A 207 -6.46 1.13 4.96
N ILE A 208 -5.64 0.09 5.12
CA ILE A 208 -5.59 -1.04 4.17
C ILE A 208 -6.97 -1.73 4.13
N ARG A 209 -7.58 -2.03 5.28
CA ARG A 209 -8.92 -2.62 5.37
C ARG A 209 -9.94 -1.81 4.58
N ARG A 210 -10.04 -0.50 4.82
CA ARG A 210 -11.00 0.37 4.12
C ARG A 210 -10.79 0.37 2.60
N HIS A 211 -9.55 0.37 2.13
CA HIS A 211 -9.26 0.28 0.70
C HIS A 211 -9.84 -1.01 0.08
N TYR A 212 -9.57 -2.15 0.71
CA TYR A 212 -9.91 -3.46 0.14
C TYR A 212 -11.36 -3.88 0.37
N GLU A 213 -11.92 -3.62 1.55
CA GLU A 213 -13.29 -4.00 1.88
C GLU A 213 -14.31 -3.00 1.33
N GLU A 214 -14.06 -1.68 1.44
CA GLU A 214 -15.07 -0.67 1.12
C GLU A 214 -14.99 -0.20 -0.34
N ARG A 215 -13.81 -0.23 -0.98
CA ARG A 215 -13.63 0.29 -2.35
C ARG A 215 -13.51 -0.79 -3.42
N LEU A 216 -12.72 -1.85 -3.19
CA LEU A 216 -12.50 -2.90 -4.19
C LEU A 216 -13.51 -4.05 -4.08
N GLY A 217 -13.84 -4.46 -2.85
CA GLY A 217 -14.69 -5.63 -2.59
C GLY A 217 -14.00 -6.97 -2.92
N GLY A 218 -14.56 -8.08 -2.46
CA GLY A 218 -14.04 -9.43 -2.74
C GLY A 218 -12.88 -9.90 -1.85
N TYR A 219 -12.53 -9.14 -0.82
CA TYR A 219 -11.63 -9.55 0.25
C TYR A 219 -12.43 -10.13 1.42
N LEU A 220 -11.84 -11.12 2.09
CA LEU A 220 -12.45 -11.80 3.23
C LEU A 220 -11.37 -11.98 4.29
N SER A 221 -11.68 -11.71 5.56
CA SER A 221 -10.72 -11.99 6.63
C SER A 221 -10.44 -13.49 6.74
N MET A 222 -9.25 -13.86 7.21
CA MET A 222 -8.92 -15.25 7.51
C MET A 222 -9.86 -15.88 8.55
N HIS A 223 -10.47 -15.05 9.41
CA HIS A 223 -11.47 -15.48 10.37
C HIS A 223 -12.77 -15.91 9.71
N GLU A 224 -13.35 -15.04 8.88
CA GLU A 224 -14.59 -15.32 8.18
C GLU A 224 -14.44 -16.48 7.18
N ALA A 225 -13.26 -16.61 6.54
CA ALA A 225 -12.91 -17.75 5.71
C ALA A 225 -13.06 -19.09 6.46
N ALA A 226 -12.51 -19.17 7.68
CA ALA A 226 -12.58 -20.37 8.51
C ALA A 226 -14.01 -20.66 8.98
N GLU A 227 -14.79 -19.62 9.30
CA GLU A 227 -16.20 -19.76 9.70
C GLU A 227 -17.08 -20.25 8.55
N LYS A 228 -16.94 -19.66 7.35
CA LYS A 228 -17.67 -20.10 6.15
C LYS A 228 -17.36 -21.55 5.82
N ARG A 229 -16.09 -21.96 5.89
CA ARG A 229 -15.69 -23.36 5.65
C ARG A 229 -16.26 -24.31 6.71
N GLN A 230 -16.27 -23.90 7.98
CA GLN A 230 -16.86 -24.68 9.07
C GLN A 230 -18.38 -24.84 8.89
N ALA A 231 -19.09 -23.78 8.50
CA ALA A 231 -20.51 -23.83 8.20
C ALA A 231 -20.80 -24.78 7.01
N GLY A 232 -20.06 -24.65 5.91
CA GLY A 232 -20.21 -25.55 4.75
C GLY A 232 -19.89 -27.02 5.08
N LEU A 233 -18.98 -27.28 6.02
CA LEU A 233 -18.72 -28.64 6.51
C LEU A 233 -19.91 -29.21 7.29
N ALA A 234 -20.62 -28.38 8.06
CA ALA A 234 -21.80 -28.82 8.80
C ALA A 234 -22.93 -29.23 7.85
N ASP A 235 -23.15 -28.47 6.77
CA ASP A 235 -24.17 -28.73 5.76
C ASP A 235 -23.83 -29.96 4.89
N SER A 236 -22.55 -30.10 4.51
CA SER A 236 -22.08 -31.24 3.70
C SER A 236 -22.12 -32.57 4.44
N LYS A 237 -22.07 -32.57 5.78
CA LYS A 237 -22.11 -33.80 6.60
C LYS A 237 -23.38 -34.61 6.36
N ILE A 238 -24.54 -33.96 6.34
CA ILE A 238 -25.84 -34.65 6.17
C ILE A 238 -25.92 -35.26 4.76
N LEU A 239 -25.53 -34.49 3.74
CA LEU A 239 -25.56 -34.92 2.34
C LEU A 239 -24.53 -36.01 2.01
N ALA A 240 -23.35 -35.95 2.62
CA ALA A 240 -22.28 -36.93 2.40
C ALA A 240 -22.60 -38.29 3.04
N TYR A 241 -23.20 -38.29 4.23
CA TYR A 241 -23.65 -39.53 4.89
C TYR A 241 -24.88 -40.12 4.19
N ALA A 242 -25.84 -39.29 3.75
CA ALA A 242 -27.01 -39.76 3.00
C ALA A 242 -26.66 -40.30 1.60
N GLY A 243 -25.64 -39.74 0.94
CA GLY A 243 -25.22 -40.14 -0.41
C GLY A 243 -24.06 -41.14 -0.47
N GLY A 244 -23.59 -41.69 0.66
CA GLY A 244 -22.45 -42.62 0.69
C GLY A 244 -21.09 -42.00 0.36
N ARG A 245 -20.98 -40.67 0.30
CA ARG A 245 -19.77 -39.90 -0.04
C ARG A 245 -18.93 -39.55 1.20
N VAL A 246 -18.82 -40.49 2.14
CA VAL A 246 -18.11 -40.30 3.43
C VAL A 246 -16.63 -39.95 3.22
N GLY A 247 -16.02 -40.43 2.12
CA GLY A 247 -14.65 -40.08 1.74
C GLY A 247 -14.45 -38.62 1.33
N GLU A 248 -15.45 -37.96 0.75
CA GLU A 248 -15.41 -36.53 0.42
C GLU A 248 -15.48 -35.68 1.70
N TYR A 249 -16.40 -36.02 2.60
CA TYR A 249 -16.48 -35.38 3.92
C TYR A 249 -15.19 -35.49 4.74
N ALA A 250 -14.51 -36.66 4.69
CA ALA A 250 -13.22 -36.83 5.35
C ALA A 250 -12.10 -35.96 4.74
N LYS A 251 -12.13 -35.71 3.42
CA LYS A 251 -11.20 -34.78 2.76
C LYS A 251 -11.49 -33.34 3.16
N ASP A 252 -12.76 -32.94 3.20
CA ASP A 252 -13.16 -31.59 3.61
C ASP A 252 -12.79 -31.30 5.06
N LYS A 253 -12.94 -32.28 5.95
CA LYS A 253 -12.50 -32.16 7.35
C LYS A 253 -10.99 -31.94 7.46
N LYS A 254 -10.19 -32.68 6.69
CA LYS A 254 -8.72 -32.51 6.65
C LYS A 254 -8.31 -31.15 6.08
N SER A 255 -9.02 -30.64 5.08
CA SER A 255 -8.82 -29.30 4.52
C SER A 255 -9.11 -28.21 5.57
N LEU A 256 -10.24 -28.31 6.30
CA LEU A 256 -10.55 -27.39 7.41
C LEU A 256 -9.48 -27.43 8.53
N GLU A 257 -8.96 -28.60 8.87
CA GLU A 257 -7.87 -28.73 9.85
C GLU A 257 -6.57 -28.07 9.36
N ARG A 258 -6.24 -28.18 8.06
CA ARG A 258 -5.09 -27.46 7.48
C ARG A 258 -5.32 -25.96 7.47
N LEU A 259 -6.47 -25.49 7.00
CA LEU A 259 -6.84 -24.08 7.01
C LEU A 259 -6.69 -23.45 8.40
N ARG A 260 -7.17 -24.13 9.45
CA ARG A 260 -7.02 -23.66 10.85
C ARG A 260 -5.57 -23.60 11.30
N ARG A 261 -4.73 -24.56 10.90
CA ARG A 261 -3.28 -24.54 11.21
C ARG A 261 -2.58 -23.39 10.49
N GLU A 262 -2.90 -23.19 9.21
CA GLU A 262 -2.39 -22.07 8.42
C GLU A 262 -2.80 -20.72 9.04
N LYS A 263 -4.06 -20.60 9.51
CA LYS A 263 -4.55 -19.41 10.22
C LYS A 263 -3.67 -19.07 11.41
N ALA A 264 -3.46 -20.05 12.28
CA ALA A 264 -2.72 -19.86 13.51
C ALA A 264 -1.25 -19.54 13.23
N ALA A 265 -0.66 -20.24 12.26
CA ALA A 265 0.73 -19.99 11.84
C ALA A 265 0.91 -18.58 11.26
N TYR A 266 0.00 -18.13 10.41
CA TYR A 266 0.08 -16.80 9.81
C TYR A 266 -0.25 -15.68 10.80
N ALA A 267 -1.25 -15.86 11.67
CA ALA A 267 -1.56 -14.91 12.73
C ALA A 267 -0.37 -14.72 13.68
N ALA A 268 0.28 -15.82 14.10
CA ALA A 268 1.48 -15.75 14.93
C ALA A 268 2.65 -15.05 14.20
N PHE A 269 2.82 -15.33 12.89
CA PHE A 269 3.80 -14.63 12.07
C PHE A 269 3.51 -13.13 12.02
N LEU A 270 2.28 -12.71 11.72
CA LEU A 270 1.92 -11.29 11.64
C LEU A 270 2.09 -10.59 12.99
N GLU A 271 1.68 -11.24 14.08
CA GLU A 271 1.88 -10.68 15.42
C GLU A 271 3.37 -10.44 15.70
N ASP A 272 4.21 -11.44 15.44
CA ASP A 272 5.66 -11.30 15.64
C ASP A 272 6.28 -10.29 14.68
N PHE A 273 5.86 -10.29 13.41
CA PHE A 273 6.34 -9.40 12.37
C PHE A 273 6.05 -7.93 12.71
N TYR A 274 4.82 -7.61 13.11
CA TYR A 274 4.48 -6.25 13.56
C TYR A 274 5.13 -5.92 14.89
N ARG A 275 5.05 -6.79 15.91
CA ARG A 275 5.61 -6.50 17.23
C ARG A 275 7.13 -6.27 17.19
N SER A 276 7.87 -7.05 16.40
CA SER A 276 9.33 -6.98 16.35
C SER A 276 9.87 -5.90 15.42
N ARG A 277 9.18 -5.61 14.30
CA ARG A 277 9.70 -4.71 13.25
C ARG A 277 9.03 -3.35 13.25
N TRP A 278 7.70 -3.31 13.42
CA TRP A 278 6.92 -2.10 13.20
C TRP A 278 7.42 -0.90 14.01
N PRO A 279 7.69 -1.01 15.33
CA PRO A 279 8.05 0.18 16.08
C PRO A 279 9.37 0.81 15.63
N ALA A 280 10.42 0.00 15.45
CA ALA A 280 11.72 0.49 15.03
C ALA A 280 11.68 1.02 13.60
N PHE A 281 11.05 0.28 12.69
CA PHE A 281 10.88 0.69 11.29
C PHE A 281 10.07 1.98 11.17
N SER A 282 8.88 2.02 11.76
CA SER A 282 7.97 3.17 11.65
C SER A 282 8.59 4.43 12.27
N ALA A 283 9.29 4.31 13.41
CA ALA A 283 9.99 5.46 13.99
C ALA A 283 11.13 5.98 13.11
N ASP A 284 11.97 5.10 12.54
CA ASP A 284 13.04 5.49 11.62
C ASP A 284 12.47 6.12 10.33
N ALA A 285 11.39 5.55 9.79
CA ALA A 285 10.69 6.08 8.62
C ALA A 285 10.09 7.47 8.86
N LEU A 286 9.37 7.66 9.96
CA LEU A 286 8.75 8.94 10.32
C LEU A 286 9.81 10.02 10.60
N LEU A 287 10.90 9.66 11.28
CA LEU A 287 12.02 10.58 11.51
C LEU A 287 12.71 10.97 10.20
N PHE A 288 12.94 10.00 9.31
CA PHE A 288 13.60 10.22 8.03
C PHE A 288 12.74 11.08 7.08
N VAL A 289 11.48 10.69 6.86
CA VAL A 289 10.55 11.42 5.99
C VAL A 289 10.29 12.81 6.55
N GLY A 290 9.96 12.91 7.84
CA GLY A 290 9.70 14.19 8.48
C GLY A 290 10.92 15.11 8.52
N GLY A 291 12.12 14.53 8.68
CA GLY A 291 13.38 15.26 8.60
C GLY A 291 13.63 15.87 7.21
N ILE A 292 13.43 15.09 6.15
CA ILE A 292 13.56 15.61 4.77
C ILE A 292 12.47 16.62 4.48
N ALA A 293 11.22 16.36 4.86
CA ALA A 293 10.12 17.31 4.67
C ALA A 293 10.41 18.67 5.34
N LEU A 294 11.00 18.65 6.54
CA LEU A 294 11.41 19.86 7.23
C LEU A 294 12.49 20.63 6.47
N GLU A 295 13.53 19.94 5.99
CA GLU A 295 14.59 20.55 5.17
C GLU A 295 14.05 21.16 3.87
N GLU A 296 13.04 20.53 3.27
CA GLU A 296 12.34 21.01 2.08
C GLU A 296 11.23 22.03 2.39
N LYS A 297 11.09 22.45 3.66
CA LYS A 297 10.07 23.39 4.14
C LYS A 297 8.63 22.96 3.84
N ASN A 298 8.41 21.67 3.66
CA ASN A 298 7.08 21.08 3.60
C ASN A 298 6.60 20.81 5.04
N TYR A 299 6.26 21.89 5.75
CA TYR A 299 5.92 21.83 7.17
C TYR A 299 4.70 20.96 7.49
N PRO A 300 3.61 20.94 6.70
CA PRO A 300 2.49 20.04 6.97
C PRO A 300 2.93 18.58 7.06
N LEU A 301 3.70 18.10 6.07
CA LEU A 301 4.23 16.73 6.09
C LEU A 301 5.23 16.52 7.23
N ALA A 302 6.13 17.48 7.47
CA ALA A 302 7.09 17.40 8.57
C ALA A 302 6.41 17.25 9.93
N LEU A 303 5.34 18.02 10.17
CA LEU A 303 4.56 17.98 11.40
C LEU A 303 3.77 16.67 11.54
N ASP A 304 3.11 16.23 10.48
CA ASP A 304 2.37 14.97 10.47
C ASP A 304 3.29 13.77 10.72
N CYS A 305 4.53 13.79 10.22
CA CYS A 305 5.49 12.74 10.52
C CYS A 305 6.09 12.87 11.93
N LEU A 306 6.63 14.03 12.30
CA LEU A 306 7.48 14.18 13.49
C LEU A 306 6.69 14.40 14.78
N ALA A 307 5.67 15.26 14.75
CA ALA A 307 4.91 15.60 15.96
C ALA A 307 3.91 14.50 16.33
N VAL A 308 3.26 13.87 15.34
CA VAL A 308 2.35 12.74 15.59
C VAL A 308 3.14 11.51 16.04
N ALA A 309 4.36 11.31 15.53
CA ALA A 309 5.25 10.26 16.03
C ALA A 309 5.63 10.52 17.50
N ASP A 310 6.07 11.73 17.87
CA ASP A 310 6.37 12.09 19.27
C ASP A 310 5.23 11.70 20.24
N ALA A 311 3.99 12.06 19.89
CA ALA A 311 2.80 11.77 20.70
C ALA A 311 2.57 10.27 20.98
N ASN A 312 3.02 9.39 20.08
CA ASN A 312 2.82 7.94 20.19
C ASN A 312 4.09 7.20 20.60
N ALA A 313 5.26 7.86 20.59
CA ALA A 313 6.57 7.25 20.78
C ALA A 313 6.72 6.50 22.12
N ALA A 314 6.06 6.96 23.20
CA ALA A 314 6.07 6.30 24.50
C ALA A 314 5.30 4.95 24.53
N LYS A 315 4.38 4.72 23.59
CA LYS A 315 3.50 3.54 23.56
C LYS A 315 4.10 2.34 22.84
N HIS A 316 5.21 2.52 22.12
CA HIS A 316 5.70 1.54 21.14
C HIS A 316 7.12 1.03 21.41
N GLY A 317 7.63 1.10 22.64
CA GLY A 317 8.87 0.39 23.01
C GLY A 317 10.14 0.86 22.28
N LEU A 318 10.17 2.12 21.84
CA LEU A 318 11.34 2.73 21.21
C LEU A 318 12.52 2.85 22.19
N THR A 319 13.73 2.86 21.66
CA THR A 319 14.91 3.16 22.49
C THR A 319 14.85 4.61 22.99
N PRO A 320 15.44 4.92 24.16
CA PRO A 320 15.48 6.28 24.69
C PRO A 320 16.08 7.30 23.70
N GLU A 321 17.08 6.90 22.92
CA GLU A 321 17.75 7.76 21.95
C GLU A 321 16.83 8.10 20.77
N ALA A 322 16.12 7.10 20.21
CA ALA A 322 15.18 7.31 19.12
C ALA A 322 14.00 8.18 19.57
N LEU A 323 13.51 7.95 20.79
CA LEU A 323 12.47 8.76 21.42
C LEU A 323 12.92 10.22 21.59
N ALA A 324 14.13 10.45 22.08
CA ALA A 324 14.68 11.79 22.25
C ALA A 324 14.83 12.51 20.89
N ALA A 325 15.32 11.81 19.87
CA ALA A 325 15.47 12.38 18.52
C ALA A 325 14.12 12.82 17.92
N LEU A 326 13.08 11.97 18.00
CA LEU A 326 11.73 12.32 17.54
C LEU A 326 11.16 13.52 18.30
N LYS A 327 11.29 13.55 19.63
CA LYS A 327 10.85 14.67 20.47
C LYS A 327 11.51 15.99 20.10
N THR A 328 12.84 15.98 19.97
CA THR A 328 13.60 17.17 19.61
C THR A 328 13.24 17.64 18.21
N LYS A 329 13.20 16.73 17.22
CA LYS A 329 12.90 17.10 15.84
C LYS A 329 11.46 17.57 15.67
N GLY A 330 10.50 16.97 16.38
CA GLY A 330 9.11 17.40 16.42
C GLY A 330 8.95 18.81 17.03
N ALA A 331 9.65 19.11 18.12
CA ALA A 331 9.67 20.46 18.69
C ALA A 331 10.26 21.49 17.72
N VAL A 332 11.36 21.16 17.04
CA VAL A 332 11.96 22.01 16.00
C VAL A 332 10.98 22.24 14.85
N ALA A 333 10.29 21.20 14.38
CA ALA A 333 9.32 21.32 13.30
C ALA A 333 8.17 22.28 13.66
N VAL A 334 7.65 22.24 14.90
CA VAL A 334 6.64 23.18 15.39
C VAL A 334 7.17 24.62 15.37
N LEU A 335 8.38 24.85 15.88
CA LEU A 335 8.98 26.19 15.93
C LEU A 335 9.26 26.76 14.53
N GLU A 336 9.83 25.96 13.63
CA GLU A 336 10.13 26.38 12.26
C GLU A 336 8.84 26.61 11.45
N ALA A 337 7.83 25.75 11.60
CA ALA A 337 6.53 25.94 10.95
C ALA A 337 5.83 27.22 11.44
N ALA A 338 5.88 27.49 12.76
CA ALA A 338 5.31 28.71 13.32
C ALA A 338 6.02 29.97 12.78
N ALA A 339 7.35 29.96 12.75
CA ALA A 339 8.14 31.05 12.18
C ALA A 339 7.85 31.25 10.69
N PHE A 340 7.75 30.16 9.93
CA PHE A 340 7.43 30.23 8.51
C PHE A 340 6.05 30.83 8.24
N VAL A 341 5.01 30.39 8.98
CA VAL A 341 3.68 30.98 8.85
C VAL A 341 3.72 32.47 9.21
N ARG A 342 4.38 32.85 10.32
CA ARG A 342 4.51 34.26 10.71
C ARG A 342 5.13 35.12 9.59
N ASP A 343 6.21 34.63 8.99
CA ASP A 343 7.03 35.41 8.06
C ASP A 343 6.49 35.39 6.62
N GLU A 344 5.82 34.31 6.22
CA GLU A 344 5.44 34.07 4.82
C GLU A 344 3.92 34.06 4.56
N GLN A 345 3.07 34.15 5.60
CA GLN A 345 1.60 34.08 5.43
C GLN A 345 1.03 35.05 4.39
N ALA A 346 1.63 36.23 4.22
CA ALA A 346 1.18 37.22 3.24
C ALA A 346 1.33 36.75 1.78
N LYS A 347 2.16 35.74 1.51
CA LYS A 347 2.38 35.16 0.17
C LYS A 347 1.59 33.86 -0.05
N MET A 348 0.96 33.32 0.98
CA MET A 348 0.22 32.07 0.91
C MET A 348 -1.21 32.32 0.45
N ASP A 349 -1.73 31.43 -0.40
CA ASP A 349 -3.17 31.40 -0.66
C ASP A 349 -3.94 30.82 0.54
N THR A 350 -5.27 30.94 0.50
CA THR A 350 -6.15 30.50 1.59
C THR A 350 -5.95 29.03 1.94
N GLU A 351 -5.83 28.15 0.94
CA GLU A 351 -5.68 26.71 1.14
C GLU A 351 -4.35 26.38 1.81
N THR A 352 -3.26 26.93 1.28
CA THR A 352 -1.90 26.73 1.78
C THR A 352 -1.78 27.19 3.22
N LEU A 353 -2.24 28.41 3.53
CA LEU A 353 -2.21 28.93 4.89
C LEU A 353 -3.07 28.09 5.84
N ALA A 354 -4.27 27.67 5.40
CA ALA A 354 -5.15 26.84 6.20
C ALA A 354 -4.52 25.47 6.52
N GLN A 355 -3.85 24.84 5.55
CA GLN A 355 -3.18 23.56 5.79
C GLN A 355 -2.01 23.69 6.77
N HIS A 356 -1.22 24.77 6.68
CA HIS A 356 -0.13 25.01 7.64
C HIS A 356 -0.66 25.22 9.06
N LEU A 357 -1.70 26.06 9.23
CA LEU A 357 -2.32 26.31 10.53
C LEU A 357 -2.97 25.04 11.11
N LYS A 358 -3.67 24.27 10.28
CA LYS A 358 -4.27 22.99 10.65
C LYS A 358 -3.21 21.97 11.11
N ALA A 359 -2.14 21.81 10.35
CA ALA A 359 -1.05 20.90 10.69
C ALA A 359 -0.38 21.31 12.01
N LEU A 360 -0.14 22.60 12.21
CA LEU A 360 0.42 23.13 13.46
C LEU A 360 -0.49 22.90 14.66
N GLU A 361 -1.80 23.18 14.52
CA GLU A 361 -2.78 22.94 15.58
C GLU A 361 -2.87 21.46 15.95
N ARG A 362 -2.91 20.57 14.95
CA ARG A 362 -2.90 19.12 15.17
C ARG A 362 -1.63 18.67 15.88
N ALA A 363 -0.46 19.15 15.45
CA ALA A 363 0.82 18.82 16.06
C ALA A 363 0.93 19.28 17.52
N CYS A 364 0.54 20.53 17.80
CA CYS A 364 0.48 21.08 19.16
C CYS A 364 -0.48 20.26 20.04
N GLY A 365 -1.71 20.03 19.57
CA GLY A 365 -2.69 19.24 20.31
C GLY A 365 -2.26 17.80 20.58
N ALA A 366 -1.71 17.11 19.57
CA ALA A 366 -1.22 15.73 19.72
C ALA A 366 -0.08 15.62 20.73
N THR A 367 0.78 16.64 20.82
CA THR A 367 1.97 16.61 21.69
C THR A 367 1.80 17.34 23.02
N GLY A 368 0.61 17.89 23.29
CA GLY A 368 0.33 18.69 24.48
C GLY A 368 1.11 20.01 24.54
N ARG A 369 1.65 20.47 23.41
CA ARG A 369 2.33 21.77 23.31
C ARG A 369 1.29 22.86 23.06
N PRO A 370 1.45 24.06 23.64
CA PRO A 370 0.55 25.17 23.35
C PRO A 370 0.65 25.56 21.86
N PHE A 371 -0.46 25.98 21.29
CA PHE A 371 -0.45 26.62 19.97
C PHE A 371 0.26 27.98 20.06
N PRO A 372 1.09 28.38 19.07
CA PRO A 372 1.82 29.66 19.13
C PRO A 372 0.88 30.86 19.26
N GLU A 373 1.10 31.65 20.30
CA GLU A 373 0.21 32.75 20.69
C GLU A 373 0.09 33.80 19.58
N GLU A 374 1.22 34.11 18.95
CA GLU A 374 1.34 35.08 17.86
C GLU A 374 0.52 34.70 16.62
N LEU A 375 0.14 33.43 16.47
CA LEU A 375 -0.65 32.93 15.35
C LEU A 375 -2.15 32.85 15.67
N ARG A 376 -2.60 33.07 16.92
CA ARG A 376 -4.02 32.93 17.31
C ARG A 376 -4.94 33.84 16.49
N THR A 377 -4.57 35.11 16.33
CA THR A 377 -5.38 36.08 15.55
C THR A 377 -5.41 35.71 14.07
N LEU A 378 -4.27 35.27 13.52
CA LEU A 378 -4.19 34.82 12.13
C LEU A 378 -5.09 33.60 11.89
N ARG A 379 -5.05 32.62 12.80
CA ARG A 379 -5.91 31.45 12.79
C ARG A 379 -7.39 31.83 12.79
N ALA A 380 -7.81 32.66 13.74
CA ALA A 380 -9.20 33.09 13.88
C ALA A 380 -9.71 33.82 12.62
N ALA A 381 -8.85 34.61 11.97
CA ALA A 381 -9.19 35.30 10.73
C ALA A 381 -9.18 34.40 9.48
N ASN A 382 -8.37 33.33 9.48
CA ASN A 382 -8.24 32.42 8.33
C ASN A 382 -9.29 31.31 8.30
N TYR A 383 -9.68 30.75 9.45
CA TYR A 383 -10.60 29.60 9.51
C TYR A 383 -11.95 29.82 8.79
N PRO A 384 -12.63 30.97 8.94
CA PRO A 384 -13.86 31.23 8.17
C PRO A 384 -13.61 31.25 6.65
N LYS A 385 -12.46 31.75 6.20
CA LYS A 385 -12.08 31.76 4.78
C LYS A 385 -11.80 30.34 4.28
N ALA A 386 -11.14 29.52 5.09
CA ALA A 386 -10.89 28.12 4.80
C ALA A 386 -12.22 27.34 4.69
N MET A 387 -13.16 27.54 5.63
CA MET A 387 -14.48 26.91 5.58
C MET A 387 -15.23 27.24 4.29
N LEU A 388 -15.25 28.52 3.90
CA LEU A 388 -15.87 28.95 2.64
C LEU A 388 -15.20 28.25 1.44
N PHE A 389 -13.87 28.28 1.38
CA PHE A 389 -13.09 27.62 0.33
C PHE A 389 -13.41 26.12 0.22
N TYR A 390 -13.36 25.37 1.33
CA TYR A 390 -13.61 23.92 1.32
C TYR A 390 -15.07 23.58 1.01
N SER A 391 -16.03 24.40 1.46
CA SER A 391 -17.45 24.24 1.12
C SER A 391 -17.70 24.42 -0.39
N GLU A 392 -17.09 25.44 -1.00
CA GLU A 392 -17.17 25.68 -2.44
C GLU A 392 -16.51 24.54 -3.23
N LYS A 393 -15.31 24.10 -2.83
CA LYS A 393 -14.61 22.97 -3.45
C LYS A 393 -15.41 21.67 -3.34
N LEU A 394 -15.96 21.37 -2.17
CA LEU A 394 -16.79 20.19 -1.95
C LEU A 394 -18.06 20.20 -2.82
N SER A 395 -18.65 21.37 -3.04
CA SER A 395 -19.85 21.52 -3.87
C SER A 395 -19.55 21.31 -5.36
N ALA A 396 -18.36 21.70 -5.82
CA ALA A 396 -17.94 21.58 -7.21
C ALA A 396 -17.29 20.22 -7.56
N GLU A 397 -16.74 19.51 -6.57
CA GLU A 397 -15.97 18.28 -6.79
C GLU A 397 -16.86 17.07 -7.05
N ARG A 398 -16.47 16.26 -8.04
CA ARG A 398 -17.17 15.04 -8.45
C ARG A 398 -16.41 13.78 -8.07
N ASP A 399 -15.09 13.86 -7.90
CA ASP A 399 -14.28 12.72 -7.48
C ASP A 399 -14.55 12.37 -6.00
N PRO A 400 -14.99 11.13 -5.68
CA PRO A 400 -15.33 10.76 -4.31
C PRO A 400 -14.19 10.95 -3.30
N ALA A 401 -12.96 10.61 -3.67
CA ALA A 401 -11.81 10.71 -2.75
C ALA A 401 -11.48 12.17 -2.43
N ARG A 402 -11.53 13.06 -3.43
CA ARG A 402 -11.37 14.51 -3.22
C ARG A 402 -12.52 15.12 -2.45
N ARG A 403 -13.75 14.63 -2.65
CA ARG A 403 -14.91 15.06 -1.83
C ARG A 403 -14.72 14.71 -0.36
N ASP A 404 -14.24 13.50 -0.06
CA ASP A 404 -13.96 13.12 1.33
C ASP A 404 -12.87 14.00 1.94
N TYR A 405 -11.78 14.28 1.21
CA TYR A 405 -10.76 15.24 1.64
C TYR A 405 -11.34 16.63 1.94
N TYR A 406 -12.15 17.20 1.05
CA TYR A 406 -12.74 18.52 1.29
C TYR A 406 -13.73 18.52 2.46
N ARG A 407 -14.50 17.44 2.63
CA ARG A 407 -15.40 17.27 3.78
C ARG A 407 -14.64 17.21 5.10
N GLU A 408 -13.62 16.36 5.19
CA GLU A 408 -12.79 16.24 6.41
C GLU A 408 -12.12 17.56 6.80
N ASN A 409 -11.68 18.35 5.81
CA ASN A 409 -11.15 19.67 6.05
C ASN A 409 -12.24 20.64 6.54
N LEU A 410 -13.39 20.68 5.88
CA LEU A 410 -14.51 21.51 6.29
C LEU A 410 -14.95 21.20 7.72
N ASP A 411 -15.07 19.91 8.07
CA ASP A 411 -15.43 19.45 9.41
C ASP A 411 -14.40 19.91 10.45
N PHE A 412 -13.10 19.78 10.14
CA PHE A 412 -12.03 20.25 11.02
C PHE A 412 -12.14 21.75 11.31
N PHE A 413 -12.22 22.59 10.27
CA PHE A 413 -12.28 24.05 10.47
C PHE A 413 -13.59 24.49 11.11
N SER A 414 -14.69 23.79 10.85
CA SER A 414 -15.99 24.04 11.50
C SER A 414 -15.95 23.74 13.00
N ALA A 415 -15.34 22.61 13.39
CA ALA A 415 -15.15 22.25 14.80
C ALA A 415 -14.24 23.25 15.54
N GLY A 416 -13.15 23.68 14.91
CA GLY A 416 -12.23 24.67 15.45
C GLY A 416 -12.86 26.07 15.63
N ALA A 417 -13.83 26.43 14.79
CA ALA A 417 -14.58 27.69 14.92
C ALA A 417 -15.63 27.66 16.05
N ALA A 418 -16.07 26.47 16.49
CA ALA A 418 -17.12 26.29 17.48
C ALA A 418 -16.62 26.08 18.92
N SER A 419 -15.32 25.84 19.14
CA SER A 419 -14.77 25.69 20.50
C SER A 419 -14.61 27.06 21.19
N PRO A 420 -15.11 27.25 22.43
CA PRO A 420 -14.75 28.38 23.27
C PRO A 420 -13.23 28.40 23.44
N GLN A 421 -12.62 29.54 23.15
CA GLN A 421 -11.19 29.74 23.22
C GLN A 421 -10.81 29.92 24.70
N ASP A 422 -10.13 28.94 25.29
CA ASP A 422 -9.42 29.11 26.57
C ASP A 422 -8.00 29.68 26.36
#